data_AF-A0A7V4M665-F1
#
_entry.id   AF-A0A7V4M665-F1
#
_cell.length_a   1.000
_cell.length_b   1.000
_cell.length_c   1.000
_cell.angle_alpha   90.00
_cell.angle_beta   90.00
_cell.angle_gamma   90.00
#
_symmetry.space_group_name_H-M   'P 1'
#
loop_
_entity.id
_entity.type
_entity.pdbx_description
1 polymer ?
#
loop_
_entity_poly.entity_id
_entity_poly.type
_entity_poly.pdbx_seq_one_letter_code
_entity_poly.pdbx_strand_id
1 'polypeptide(L)'
;MKLGEIETESRALLTAYTKPEEQGRIYYQIAMSYAQVGAWKSGGADKVVDYAQKALDQPIDPRLRLELYNYWGSAIMFSDRSRPLSAKRANAAPIYLKGLKEAKQFNIPDVPPKEPPPFLSRTGADMRMDEETFRREREKHAMECQRVLRLQMLCSARDALQGQLVFLYSRTPRAPDELRKLATETLGAAADVEKLMSALAVKCAAADRR
;
A
#
# COMPACT_ATOMS: atom_id res chain seq x y z
N MET A 1 12.69 -0.80 19.98
CA MET A 1 12.89 0.62 19.68
C MET A 1 11.87 1.46 20.45
N LYS A 2 12.34 2.37 21.30
CA LYS A 2 11.48 3.35 21.99
C LYS A 2 11.14 4.50 21.02
N LEU A 3 9.96 5.11 21.14
CA LEU A 3 9.51 6.14 20.18
C LEU A 3 10.46 7.35 20.10
N GLY A 4 11.14 7.72 21.19
CA GLY A 4 12.12 8.82 21.20
C GLY A 4 13.42 8.51 20.45
N GLU A 5 13.79 7.23 20.32
CA GLU A 5 14.97 6.81 19.54
C GLU A 5 14.71 7.03 18.04
N ILE A 6 13.48 6.76 17.58
CA ILE A 6 13.05 6.95 16.19
C ILE A 6 13.34 8.37 15.73
N GLU A 7 12.90 9.40 16.47
CA GLU A 7 13.04 10.79 16.03
C GLU A 7 14.50 11.26 16.04
N THR A 8 15.29 10.80 17.00
CA THR A 8 16.70 11.19 17.14
C THR A 8 17.53 10.61 16.00
N GLU A 9 17.42 9.30 15.77
CA GLU A 9 18.12 8.62 14.68
C GLU A 9 17.68 9.14 13.31
N SER A 10 16.37 9.37 13.14
CA SER A 10 15.83 9.88 11.89
C SER A 10 16.29 11.29 11.57
N ARG A 11 16.45 12.16 12.57
CA ARG A 11 17.00 13.51 12.37
C ARG A 11 18.45 13.45 11.91
N ALA A 12 19.25 12.55 12.49
CA ALA A 12 20.62 12.33 12.06
C ALA A 12 20.68 11.84 10.60
N LEU A 13 19.82 10.89 10.23
CA LEU A 13 19.70 10.40 8.85
C LEU A 13 19.27 11.51 7.89
N LEU A 14 18.26 12.31 8.22
CA LEU A 14 17.79 13.42 7.36
C LEU A 14 18.86 14.52 7.18
N THR A 15 19.77 14.67 8.13
CA THR A 15 20.90 15.59 8.03
C THR A 15 21.99 15.02 7.12
N ALA A 16 22.24 13.71 7.20
CA ALA A 16 23.26 13.04 6.40
C ALA A 16 22.83 12.80 4.94
N TYR A 17 21.55 12.53 4.70
CA TYR A 17 20.99 12.19 3.39
C TYR A 17 20.06 13.31 2.90
N THR A 18 20.54 14.11 1.96
CA THR A 18 19.87 15.33 1.49
C THR A 18 19.14 15.17 0.16
N LYS A 19 19.32 14.05 -0.55
CA LYS A 19 18.62 13.85 -1.82
C LYS A 19 17.12 13.61 -1.58
N PRO A 20 16.23 14.21 -2.38
CA PRO A 20 14.78 14.04 -2.24
C PRO A 20 14.32 12.58 -2.13
N GLU A 21 14.85 11.69 -2.98
CA GLU A 21 14.52 10.26 -2.96
C GLU A 21 14.94 9.54 -1.67
N GLU A 22 16.09 9.91 -1.11
CA GLU A 22 16.60 9.35 0.14
C GLU A 22 15.76 9.85 1.32
N GLN A 23 15.44 11.15 1.33
CA GLN A 23 14.57 11.74 2.33
C GLN A 23 13.16 11.13 2.30
N GLY A 24 12.58 10.92 1.11
CA GLY A 24 11.31 10.23 0.94
C GLY A 24 11.31 8.84 1.58
N ARG A 25 12.37 8.05 1.36
CA ARG A 25 12.54 6.72 1.97
C ARG A 25 12.70 6.81 3.49
N ILE A 26 13.45 7.78 3.99
CA ILE A 26 13.61 7.98 5.44
C ILE A 26 12.26 8.32 6.07
N TYR A 27 11.52 9.29 5.53
CA TYR A 27 10.18 9.64 6.02
C TYR A 27 9.21 8.46 5.97
N TYR A 28 9.24 7.65 4.90
CA TYR A 28 8.47 6.41 4.83
C TYR A 28 8.79 5.48 6.00
N GLN A 29 10.07 5.24 6.30
CA GLN A 29 10.47 4.33 7.39
C GLN A 29 10.01 4.84 8.76
N ILE A 30 10.02 6.16 8.96
CA ILE A 30 9.50 6.78 10.18
C ILE A 30 7.99 6.55 10.28
N ALA A 31 7.23 6.86 9.23
CA ALA A 31 5.79 6.66 9.21
C ALA A 31 5.41 5.19 9.46
N MET A 32 6.09 4.25 8.81
CA MET A 32 5.92 2.81 9.03
C MET A 32 6.22 2.40 10.47
N SER A 33 7.33 2.90 11.05
CA SER A 33 7.71 2.59 12.43
C SER A 33 6.64 3.06 13.41
N TYR A 34 6.17 4.30 13.28
CA TYR A 34 5.05 4.78 14.10
C TYR A 34 3.77 3.98 13.86
N ALA A 35 3.46 3.58 12.63
CA ALA A 35 2.28 2.78 12.33
C ALA A 35 2.31 1.41 13.02
N GLN A 36 3.48 0.77 13.08
CA GLN A 36 3.65 -0.55 13.69
C GLN A 36 3.65 -0.52 15.22
N VAL A 37 4.40 0.40 15.83
CA VAL A 37 4.66 0.35 17.29
C VAL A 37 4.03 1.51 18.09
N GLY A 38 3.53 2.53 17.39
CA GLY A 38 3.22 3.83 17.97
C GLY A 38 1.81 4.33 17.76
N ALA A 39 1.07 3.86 16.75
CA ALA A 39 -0.21 4.45 16.34
C ALA A 39 -1.25 4.54 17.47
N TRP A 40 -1.17 3.61 18.44
CA TRP A 40 -2.06 3.52 19.59
C TRP A 40 -1.61 4.30 20.83
N LYS A 41 -0.37 4.80 20.81
CA LYS A 41 0.22 5.61 21.88
C LYS A 41 -0.09 7.08 21.60
N SER A 42 -0.18 7.87 22.67
CA SER A 42 -0.49 9.31 22.56
C SER A 42 0.43 10.00 21.54
N GLY A 43 -0.17 10.70 20.56
CA GLY A 43 0.52 11.41 19.47
C GLY A 43 1.12 10.53 18.36
N GLY A 44 1.08 9.20 18.47
CA GLY A 44 1.68 8.32 17.47
C GLY A 44 0.94 8.32 16.13
N ALA A 45 -0.39 8.37 16.15
CA ALA A 45 -1.18 8.51 14.92
C ALA A 45 -0.86 9.82 14.18
N ASP A 46 -0.73 10.95 14.88
CA ASP A 46 -0.39 12.23 14.28
C ASP A 46 1.00 12.20 13.62
N LYS A 47 1.95 11.49 14.23
CA LYS A 47 3.29 11.26 13.64
C LYS A 47 3.22 10.41 12.38
N VAL A 48 2.38 9.37 12.33
CA VAL A 48 2.17 8.62 11.08
C VAL A 48 1.66 9.54 9.98
N VAL A 49 0.67 10.40 10.28
CA VAL A 49 0.11 11.34 9.31
C VAL A 49 1.18 12.32 8.80
N ASP A 50 1.88 12.99 9.73
CA ASP A 50 2.91 13.98 9.41
C ASP A 50 4.01 13.41 8.51
N TYR A 51 4.58 12.25 8.90
CA TYR A 51 5.65 11.65 8.13
C TYR A 51 5.17 10.98 6.84
N ALA A 52 3.93 10.47 6.79
CA ALA A 52 3.36 9.99 5.53
C ALA A 52 3.20 11.12 4.51
N GLN A 53 2.73 12.29 4.94
CA GLN A 53 2.62 13.48 4.08
C GLN A 53 4.01 13.92 3.58
N LYS A 54 4.97 14.08 4.49
CA LYS A 54 6.36 14.44 4.12
C LYS A 54 6.99 13.45 3.14
N ALA A 55 6.73 12.16 3.30
CA ALA A 55 7.21 11.15 2.36
C ALA A 55 6.51 11.25 0.99
N LEU A 56 5.21 11.53 0.96
CA LEU A 56 4.43 11.67 -0.28
C LEU A 56 4.79 12.94 -1.06
N ASP A 57 5.32 13.97 -0.40
CA ASP A 57 5.84 15.19 -1.03
C ASP A 57 7.22 14.98 -1.69
N GLN A 58 7.87 13.85 -1.46
CA GLN A 58 9.15 13.48 -2.05
C GLN A 58 8.98 12.45 -3.19
N PRO A 59 9.93 12.35 -4.13
CA PRO A 59 9.99 11.23 -5.07
C PRO A 59 10.23 9.93 -4.30
N ILE A 60 9.32 8.97 -4.41
CA ILE A 60 9.44 7.69 -3.70
C ILE A 60 8.80 6.58 -4.53
N ASP A 61 9.31 5.36 -4.35
CA ASP A 61 8.85 4.18 -5.08
C ASP A 61 7.31 4.04 -5.03
N PRO A 62 6.64 3.79 -6.18
CA PRO A 62 5.19 3.66 -6.26
C PRO A 62 4.55 2.74 -5.22
N ARG A 63 5.19 1.62 -4.87
CA ARG A 63 4.67 0.71 -3.83
C ARG A 63 4.63 1.41 -2.47
N LEU A 64 5.73 2.08 -2.12
CA LEU A 64 5.83 2.81 -0.85
C LEU A 64 4.79 3.93 -0.77
N ARG A 65 4.50 4.61 -1.88
CA ARG A 65 3.44 5.63 -1.96
C ARG A 65 2.08 5.06 -1.59
N LEU A 66 1.71 3.92 -2.17
CA LEU A 66 0.43 3.26 -1.88
C LEU A 66 0.35 2.77 -0.41
N GLU A 67 1.46 2.25 0.12
CA GLU A 67 1.54 1.84 1.53
C GLU A 67 1.39 3.02 2.50
N LEU A 68 1.92 4.21 2.16
CA LEU A 68 1.77 5.41 3.00
C LEU A 68 0.31 5.84 3.12
N TYR A 69 -0.48 5.77 2.04
CA TYR A 69 -1.93 6.01 2.14
C TYR A 69 -2.62 5.00 3.05
N ASN A 70 -2.16 3.74 3.04
CA ASN A 70 -2.69 2.72 3.93
C ASN A 70 -2.36 3.02 5.40
N TYR A 71 -1.11 3.40 5.70
CA TYR A 71 -0.69 3.80 7.05
C TYR A 71 -1.40 5.06 7.53
N TRP A 72 -1.52 6.07 6.68
CA TRP A 72 -2.21 7.32 7.01
C TRP A 72 -3.69 7.07 7.32
N GLY A 73 -4.43 6.41 6.42
CA GLY A 73 -5.84 6.11 6.68
C GLY A 73 -6.03 5.27 7.95
N SER A 74 -5.13 4.32 8.20
CA SER A 74 -5.19 3.48 9.41
C SER A 74 -4.87 4.28 10.68
N ALA A 75 -3.92 5.21 10.63
CA ALA A 75 -3.64 6.10 11.75
C ALA A 75 -4.84 6.96 12.11
N ILE A 76 -5.58 7.49 11.13
CA ILE A 76 -6.84 8.21 11.36
C ILE A 76 -7.87 7.32 12.06
N MET A 77 -7.96 6.05 11.68
CA MET A 77 -8.88 5.11 12.32
C MET A 77 -8.55 4.85 13.80
N PHE A 78 -7.29 5.03 14.20
CA PHE A 78 -6.79 4.73 15.53
C PHE A 78 -6.45 5.96 16.39
N SER A 79 -6.46 7.18 15.82
CA SER A 79 -6.06 8.41 16.49
C SER A 79 -6.95 8.76 17.69
N ASP A 80 -8.27 8.59 17.56
CA ASP A 80 -9.23 8.85 18.64
C ASP A 80 -10.17 7.67 18.83
N ARG A 81 -9.92 6.87 19.86
CA ARG A 81 -10.75 5.68 20.16
C ARG A 81 -12.19 6.03 20.54
N SER A 82 -12.45 7.22 21.08
CA SER A 82 -13.77 7.64 21.53
C SER A 82 -14.73 7.96 20.39
N ARG A 83 -14.21 8.31 19.20
CA ARG A 83 -15.06 8.67 18.06
C ARG A 83 -15.83 7.47 17.51
N PRO A 84 -17.10 7.67 17.10
CA PRO A 84 -17.88 6.64 16.45
C PRO A 84 -17.26 6.24 15.11
N LEU A 85 -17.54 5.01 14.68
CA LEU A 85 -17.01 4.46 13.43
C LEU A 85 -17.36 5.33 12.21
N SER A 86 -18.56 5.90 12.17
CA SER A 86 -19.01 6.81 11.10
C SER A 86 -18.10 8.03 10.97
N ALA A 87 -17.73 8.68 12.08
CA ALA A 87 -16.81 9.81 12.05
C ALA A 87 -15.40 9.39 11.64
N LYS A 88 -14.93 8.20 12.06
CA LYS A 88 -13.61 7.69 11.69
C LYS A 88 -13.52 7.37 10.20
N ARG A 89 -14.49 6.63 9.66
CA ARG A 89 -14.51 6.28 8.23
C ARG A 89 -14.62 7.51 7.34
N ALA A 90 -15.40 8.53 7.73
CA ALA A 90 -15.55 9.76 6.96
C ALA A 90 -14.20 10.50 6.77
N ASN A 91 -13.28 10.38 7.74
CA ASN A 91 -11.95 10.96 7.64
C ASN A 91 -10.92 10.03 6.97
N ALA A 92 -11.01 8.72 7.18
CA ALA A 92 -10.05 7.76 6.66
C ALA A 92 -10.31 7.37 5.18
N ALA A 93 -11.59 7.22 4.81
CA ALA A 93 -11.97 6.78 3.46
C ALA A 93 -11.44 7.68 2.33
N PRO A 94 -11.47 9.03 2.45
CA PRO A 94 -10.85 9.90 1.45
C PRO A 94 -9.36 9.62 1.22
N ILE A 95 -8.62 9.23 2.27
CA ILE A 95 -7.19 8.92 2.16
C ILE A 95 -6.96 7.64 1.36
N TYR A 96 -7.72 6.58 1.66
CA TYR A 96 -7.63 5.34 0.88
C TYR A 96 -8.06 5.52 -0.58
N LEU A 97 -9.12 6.31 -0.82
CA LEU A 97 -9.58 6.63 -2.17
C LEU A 97 -8.56 7.47 -2.94
N LYS A 98 -7.85 8.39 -2.27
CA LYS A 98 -6.72 9.12 -2.87
C LYS A 98 -5.60 8.17 -3.30
N GLY A 99 -5.26 7.20 -2.44
CA GLY A 99 -4.29 6.14 -2.79
C GLY A 99 -4.74 5.28 -3.97
N LEU A 100 -6.02 4.90 -4.03
CA LEU A 100 -6.56 4.16 -5.18
C LEU A 100 -6.57 4.99 -6.47
N LYS A 101 -6.85 6.29 -6.38
CA LYS A 101 -6.76 7.20 -7.53
C LYS A 101 -5.33 7.28 -8.06
N GLU A 102 -4.35 7.33 -7.16
CA GLU A 102 -2.94 7.35 -7.52
C GLU A 102 -2.46 6.01 -8.09
N ALA A 103 -2.96 4.88 -7.56
CA ALA A 103 -2.65 3.54 -8.05
C ALA A 103 -2.96 3.36 -9.56
N LYS A 104 -3.95 4.09 -10.10
CA LYS A 104 -4.27 4.10 -11.53
C LYS A 104 -3.12 4.59 -12.40
N GLN A 105 -2.29 5.49 -11.89
CA GLN A 105 -1.16 6.07 -12.63
C GLN A 105 -0.05 5.03 -12.88
N PHE A 106 -0.03 3.94 -12.10
CA PHE A 106 1.01 2.90 -12.19
C PHE A 106 0.63 1.72 -13.10
N ASN A 107 -0.52 1.78 -13.80
CA ASN A 107 -0.97 0.72 -14.71
C ASN A 107 -0.95 -0.68 -14.07
N ILE A 108 -1.37 -0.78 -12.81
CA ILE A 108 -1.34 -2.03 -12.03
C ILE A 108 -2.35 -3.01 -12.64
N PRO A 109 -1.94 -4.24 -13.00
CA PRO A 109 -2.85 -5.22 -13.57
C PRO A 109 -3.91 -5.63 -12.55
N ASP A 110 -5.13 -5.90 -13.02
CA ASP A 110 -6.23 -6.33 -12.14
C ASP A 110 -5.90 -7.61 -11.38
N VAL A 111 -5.27 -8.57 -12.07
CA VAL A 111 -4.83 -9.84 -11.52
C VAL A 111 -3.31 -9.84 -11.35
N PRO A 112 -2.78 -10.23 -10.17
CA PRO A 112 -1.34 -10.35 -9.97
C PRO A 112 -0.70 -11.28 -11.01
N PRO A 113 0.44 -10.91 -11.61
CA PRO A 113 1.15 -11.80 -12.52
C PRO A 113 1.62 -13.06 -11.79
N LYS A 114 1.59 -14.20 -12.50
CA LYS A 114 2.10 -15.48 -11.99
C LYS A 114 3.62 -15.42 -11.89
N GLU A 115 4.16 -16.10 -10.87
CA GLU A 115 5.60 -16.25 -10.71
C GLU A 115 6.20 -16.99 -11.92
N PRO A 116 7.35 -16.54 -12.45
CA PRO A 116 8.07 -17.28 -13.47
C PRO A 116 8.48 -18.66 -12.91
N PRO A 117 8.49 -19.71 -13.76
CA PRO A 117 8.96 -21.02 -13.32
C PRO A 117 10.43 -20.94 -12.89
N PRO A 118 10.89 -21.75 -11.92
CA PRO A 118 12.28 -21.75 -11.48
C PRO A 118 13.25 -21.88 -12.64
N PHE A 119 14.37 -21.17 -12.58
CA PHE A 119 15.43 -21.35 -13.56
C PHE A 119 16.07 -22.73 -13.40
N LEU A 120 15.76 -23.63 -14.33
CA LEU A 120 16.33 -24.97 -14.37
C LEU A 120 17.64 -24.94 -15.18
N SER A 121 18.76 -25.30 -14.55
CA SER A 121 19.94 -25.72 -15.32
C SER A 121 19.53 -26.95 -16.13
N ARG A 122 19.61 -26.86 -17.45
CA ARG A 122 19.39 -28.03 -18.33
C ARG A 122 20.51 -29.03 -18.10
N THR A 123 20.33 -29.94 -17.15
CA THR A 123 21.27 -31.04 -16.86
C THR A 123 20.94 -32.22 -17.77
N GLY A 124 21.34 -32.11 -19.04
CA GLY A 124 21.26 -33.21 -20.02
C GLY A 124 22.51 -33.19 -20.90
N ALA A 125 23.03 -34.38 -21.24
CA ALA A 125 24.26 -34.53 -22.04
C ALA A 125 24.19 -33.82 -23.41
N ASP A 126 22.97 -33.65 -23.95
CA ASP A 126 22.71 -33.05 -25.27
C ASP A 126 22.32 -31.56 -25.22
N MET A 127 22.35 -30.92 -24.04
CA MET A 127 21.90 -29.51 -23.88
C MET A 127 22.83 -28.68 -22.99
N ARG A 128 24.15 -28.85 -23.13
CA ARG A 128 25.12 -27.93 -22.53
C ARG A 128 25.03 -26.58 -23.25
N MET A 129 24.31 -25.63 -22.66
CA MET A 129 24.51 -24.22 -23.00
C MET A 129 25.95 -23.83 -22.69
N ASP A 130 26.54 -23.01 -23.54
CA ASP A 130 27.79 -22.33 -23.18
C ASP A 130 27.56 -21.40 -21.98
N GLU A 131 28.63 -21.13 -21.24
CA GLU A 131 28.60 -20.33 -20.00
C GLU A 131 28.03 -18.93 -20.22
N GLU A 132 28.26 -18.33 -21.39
CA GLU A 132 27.80 -16.99 -21.70
C GLU A 132 26.28 -16.96 -21.93
N THR A 133 25.76 -17.92 -22.70
CA THR A 133 24.32 -18.10 -22.89
C THR A 133 23.62 -18.41 -21.57
N PHE A 134 24.21 -19.29 -20.74
CA PHE A 134 23.68 -19.59 -19.41
C PHE A 134 23.58 -18.34 -18.53
N ARG A 135 24.65 -17.54 -18.46
CA ARG A 135 24.68 -16.29 -17.71
C ARG A 135 23.61 -15.31 -18.20
N ARG A 136 23.50 -15.11 -19.52
CA ARG A 136 22.50 -14.21 -20.12
C ARG A 136 21.06 -14.64 -19.82
N GLU A 137 20.75 -15.93 -19.94
CA GLU A 137 19.41 -16.45 -19.64
C GLU A 137 19.08 -16.36 -18.14
N ARG A 138 20.07 -16.61 -17.27
CA ARG A 138 19.92 -16.41 -15.82
C ARG A 138 19.66 -14.95 -15.46
N GLU A 139 20.37 -14.02 -16.08
CA GLU A 139 20.17 -12.57 -15.90
C GLU A 139 18.79 -12.13 -16.38
N LYS A 140 18.35 -12.58 -17.57
CA LYS A 140 16.99 -12.33 -18.07
C LYS A 140 15.93 -12.88 -17.11
N HIS A 141 16.10 -14.10 -16.64
CA HIS A 141 15.19 -14.71 -15.68
C HIS A 141 15.14 -13.92 -14.36
N ALA A 142 16.30 -13.49 -13.83
CA ALA A 142 16.35 -12.67 -12.63
C ALA A 142 15.63 -11.32 -12.81
N MET A 143 15.80 -10.65 -13.95
CA MET A 143 15.09 -9.42 -14.28
C MET A 143 13.57 -9.63 -14.35
N GLU A 144 13.13 -10.75 -14.95
CA GLU A 144 11.71 -11.09 -15.05
C GLU A 144 11.11 -11.40 -13.66
N CYS A 145 11.81 -12.15 -12.81
CA CYS A 145 11.41 -12.39 -11.43
C CYS A 145 11.28 -11.08 -10.64
N GLN A 146 12.24 -10.15 -10.78
CA GLN A 146 12.15 -8.82 -10.15
C GLN A 146 10.98 -8.00 -10.68
N ARG A 147 10.69 -8.06 -11.99
CA ARG A 147 9.55 -7.38 -12.61
C ARG A 147 8.23 -7.91 -12.06
N VAL A 148 8.06 -9.24 -12.02
CA VAL A 148 6.85 -9.89 -11.48
C VAL A 148 6.68 -9.57 -10.01
N LEU A 149 7.74 -9.65 -9.20
CA LEU A 149 7.68 -9.32 -7.77
C LEU A 149 7.23 -7.88 -7.55
N ARG A 150 7.81 -6.91 -8.26
CA ARG A 150 7.39 -5.49 -8.16
C ARG A 150 5.91 -5.29 -8.47
N LEU A 151 5.41 -5.95 -9.52
CA LEU A 151 3.99 -5.89 -9.88
C LEU A 151 3.09 -6.54 -8.83
N GLN A 152 3.48 -7.71 -8.31
CA GLN A 152 2.72 -8.38 -7.23
C GLN A 152 2.65 -7.52 -5.97
N MET A 153 3.75 -6.85 -5.61
CA MET A 153 3.76 -5.91 -4.48
C MET A 153 2.83 -4.71 -4.71
N LEU A 154 2.81 -4.15 -5.93
CA LEU A 154 1.89 -3.08 -6.29
C LEU A 154 0.42 -3.52 -6.26
N CYS A 155 0.10 -4.70 -6.80
CA CYS A 155 -1.23 -5.30 -6.69
C CYS A 155 -1.63 -5.45 -5.22
N SER A 156 -0.72 -5.97 -4.39
CA SER A 156 -0.97 -6.17 -2.96
C SER A 156 -1.24 -4.84 -2.22
N ALA A 157 -0.48 -3.79 -2.53
CA ALA A 157 -0.68 -2.47 -1.93
C ALA A 157 -2.02 -1.83 -2.35
N ARG A 158 -2.40 -1.95 -3.64
CA ARG A 158 -3.72 -1.52 -4.14
C ARG A 158 -4.85 -2.31 -3.46
N ASP A 159 -4.72 -3.62 -3.40
CA ASP A 159 -5.74 -4.50 -2.82
C ASP A 159 -5.88 -4.26 -1.31
N ALA A 160 -4.80 -3.89 -0.62
CA ALA A 160 -4.87 -3.44 0.78
C ALA A 160 -5.71 -2.16 0.93
N LEU A 161 -5.52 -1.14 0.08
CA LEU A 161 -6.33 0.09 0.09
C LEU A 161 -7.82 -0.21 -0.16
N GLN A 162 -8.12 -1.02 -1.16
CA GLN A 162 -9.49 -1.47 -1.44
C GLN A 162 -10.06 -2.27 -0.26
N GLY A 163 -9.26 -3.16 0.31
CA GLY A 163 -9.61 -3.98 1.47
C GLY A 163 -9.97 -3.14 2.70
N GLN A 164 -9.24 -2.05 2.97
CA GLN A 164 -9.58 -1.13 4.06
C GLN A 164 -10.94 -0.46 3.85
N LEU A 165 -11.23 0.04 2.64
CA LEU A 165 -12.53 0.63 2.33
C LEU A 165 -13.67 -0.38 2.49
N VAL A 166 -13.51 -1.57 1.90
CA VAL A 166 -14.49 -2.67 2.03
C VAL A 166 -14.70 -3.04 3.50
N PHE A 167 -13.61 -3.16 4.27
CA PHE A 167 -13.68 -3.45 5.69
C PHE A 167 -14.45 -2.38 6.45
N LEU A 168 -14.11 -1.10 6.28
CA LEU A 168 -14.75 0.01 6.99
C LEU A 168 -16.25 0.12 6.72
N TYR A 169 -16.66 -0.08 5.47
CA TYR A 169 -18.06 0.09 5.07
C TYR A 169 -18.91 -1.17 5.20
N SER A 170 -18.30 -2.34 5.38
CA SER A 170 -19.02 -3.58 5.68
C SER A 170 -19.50 -3.68 7.14
N ARG A 171 -18.95 -2.84 8.02
CA ARG A 171 -19.26 -2.81 9.46
C ARG A 171 -20.51 -1.97 9.76
N THR A 172 -21.28 -2.40 10.77
CA THR A 172 -22.47 -1.70 11.25
C THR A 172 -22.11 -0.40 11.99
N PRO A 173 -22.82 0.72 11.76
CA PRO A 173 -23.87 0.89 10.74
C PRO A 173 -23.26 0.96 9.33
N ARG A 174 -23.75 0.10 8.44
CA ARG A 174 -23.32 0.05 7.03
C ARG A 174 -23.69 1.35 6.34
N ALA A 175 -22.85 1.81 5.42
CA ALA A 175 -23.09 3.04 4.65
C ALA A 175 -22.60 2.92 3.20
N PRO A 176 -23.15 1.98 2.41
CA PRO A 176 -22.72 1.76 1.03
C PRO A 176 -22.90 3.01 0.15
N ASP A 177 -23.96 3.79 0.38
CA ASP A 177 -24.24 5.01 -0.40
C ASP A 177 -23.19 6.11 -0.15
N GLU A 178 -22.70 6.24 1.09
CA GLU A 178 -21.61 7.15 1.45
C GLU A 178 -20.33 6.76 0.71
N LEU A 179 -19.96 5.48 0.70
CA LEU A 179 -18.78 5.01 -0.04
C LEU A 179 -18.93 5.24 -1.54
N ARG A 180 -20.10 4.92 -2.12
CA ARG A 180 -20.38 5.10 -3.55
C ARG A 180 -20.22 6.56 -3.96
N LYS A 181 -20.77 7.49 -3.16
CA LYS A 181 -20.63 8.93 -3.40
C LYS A 181 -19.16 9.36 -3.40
N LEU A 182 -18.42 9.05 -2.33
CA LEU A 182 -17.00 9.42 -2.20
C LEU A 182 -16.13 8.81 -3.30
N ALA A 183 -16.39 7.54 -3.66
CA ALA A 183 -15.67 6.84 -4.71
C ALA A 183 -15.96 7.46 -6.08
N THR A 184 -17.20 7.84 -6.35
CA THR A 184 -17.58 8.53 -7.60
C THR A 184 -16.89 9.88 -7.72
N GLU A 185 -16.89 10.68 -6.65
CA GLU A 185 -16.24 11.99 -6.61
C GLU A 185 -14.70 11.88 -6.78
N THR A 186 -14.09 10.83 -6.23
CA THR A 186 -12.62 10.70 -6.22
C THR A 186 -12.07 9.96 -7.44
N LEU A 187 -12.63 8.78 -7.74
CA LEU A 187 -12.14 7.88 -8.79
C LEU A 187 -12.69 8.22 -10.17
N GLY A 188 -13.87 8.82 -10.25
CA GLY A 188 -14.56 9.28 -11.46
C GLY A 188 -15.10 8.16 -12.36
N ALA A 189 -14.29 7.15 -12.66
CA ALA A 189 -14.65 6.07 -13.58
C ALA A 189 -15.65 5.09 -12.96
N ALA A 190 -16.81 4.92 -13.61
CA ALA A 190 -17.89 4.05 -13.15
C ALA A 190 -17.43 2.60 -12.92
N ALA A 191 -16.55 2.05 -13.78
CA ALA A 191 -16.04 0.69 -13.65
C ALA A 191 -15.30 0.45 -12.32
N ASP A 192 -14.49 1.41 -11.87
CA ASP A 192 -13.75 1.28 -10.61
C ASP A 192 -14.66 1.40 -9.40
N VAL A 193 -15.66 2.28 -9.47
CA VAL A 193 -16.68 2.40 -8.44
C VAL A 193 -17.47 1.09 -8.33
N GLU A 194 -17.94 0.53 -9.44
CA GLU A 194 -18.68 -0.74 -9.42
C GLU A 194 -17.83 -1.91 -8.94
N LYS A 195 -16.54 -1.96 -9.30
CA LYS A 195 -15.61 -2.98 -8.78
C LYS A 195 -15.50 -2.90 -7.24
N LEU A 196 -15.35 -1.69 -6.69
CA LEU A 196 -15.30 -1.46 -5.24
C LEU A 196 -16.63 -1.84 -4.56
N MET A 197 -17.75 -1.40 -5.13
CA MET A 197 -19.09 -1.68 -4.58
C MET A 197 -19.45 -3.16 -4.64
N SER A 198 -19.03 -3.87 -5.69
CA SER A 198 -19.19 -5.32 -5.80
C SER A 198 -18.42 -6.05 -4.70
N ALA A 199 -17.17 -5.65 -4.43
CA ALA A 199 -16.38 -6.22 -3.35
C ALA A 199 -17.01 -5.96 -1.97
N LEU A 200 -17.60 -4.77 -1.76
CA LEU A 200 -18.36 -4.46 -0.55
C LEU A 200 -19.60 -5.37 -0.41
N ALA A 201 -20.39 -5.52 -1.47
CA ALA A 201 -21.60 -6.36 -1.45
C ALA A 201 -21.28 -7.82 -1.07
N VAL A 202 -20.23 -8.40 -1.67
CA VAL A 202 -19.75 -9.75 -1.33
C VAL A 202 -19.37 -9.84 0.16
N LYS A 203 -18.66 -8.83 0.69
CA LYS A 203 -18.26 -8.81 2.10
C LYS A 203 -19.45 -8.70 3.05
N CYS A 204 -20.43 -7.85 2.74
CA CYS A 204 -21.66 -7.70 3.52
C CYS A 204 -22.46 -9.00 3.55
N ALA A 205 -22.66 -9.63 2.39
CA ALA A 205 -23.37 -10.91 2.30
C ALA A 205 -22.68 -12.02 3.10
N ALA A 206 -21.35 -12.04 3.13
CA ALA A 206 -20.59 -13.00 3.95
C ALA A 206 -20.71 -12.73 5.46
N ALA A 207 -20.88 -11.46 5.86
CA ALA A 207 -21.07 -11.08 7.25
C ALA A 207 -22.48 -11.44 7.77
N ASP A 208 -23.51 -11.37 6.91
CA ASP A 208 -24.89 -11.71 7.28
C ASP A 208 -25.14 -13.22 7.45
N ARG A 209 -24.21 -14.06 6.98
CA ARG A 209 -24.29 -15.53 7.12
C ARG A 209 -23.63 -16.07 8.40
N ARG A 210 -23.04 -15.20 9.23
CA ARG A 210 -22.36 -15.55 10.48
C ARG A 210 -23.22 -15.18 11.66
#